data_AF-A0AAV3AC61-F1
#
_entry.id   AF-A0AAV3AC61-F1
#
_cell.length_a   1.000
_cell.length_b   1.000
_cell.length_c   1.000
_cell.angle_alpha   90.00
_cell.angle_beta   90.00
_cell.angle_gamma   90.00
#
_symmetry.space_group_name_H-M   'P 1'
#
loop_
_entity.id
_entity.type
_entity.pdbx_description
1 polymer ?
#
loop_
_entity_poly.entity_id
_entity_poly.type
_entity_poly.pdbx_seq_one_letter_code
_entity_poly.pdbx_strand_id
1 'polypeptide(L)'
;MMALDGGGEQWEPEEEEEMASRGSPGDSGHVSQSQSACSGVSFGLVNEDEPAAADYTLKTTANQLSGYLLPSPHRTEIENLEKSLEDLLVRVDEFVGMLDMIRNDSSQVINEKIPQIYTKATEMRKLYQKIDLLEAFVKKVGGDVAHMEEQVTQAETNLGTFPNPIRKIFQNLSASPLFSPTRTTQSSRTQVRFEPPPVFKTEDFFPASS
;
A
#
# COMPACT_ATOMS: atom_id res chain seq x y z
N MET A 1 -23.66 22.62 3.27
CA MET A 1 -22.58 23.60 3.08
C MET A 1 -21.73 23.58 4.34
N MET A 2 -20.40 23.61 4.18
CA MET A 2 -19.32 23.37 5.18
C MET A 2 -18.95 21.89 5.35
N ALA A 3 -17.70 21.44 5.28
CA ALA A 3 -16.47 21.88 4.61
C ALA A 3 -15.57 20.61 4.67
N LEU A 4 -15.02 20.19 3.53
CA LEU A 4 -14.06 19.09 3.45
C LEU A 4 -12.67 19.71 3.66
N ASP A 5 -11.99 19.33 4.73
CA ASP A 5 -10.57 19.65 4.90
C ASP A 5 -9.75 18.52 4.28
N GLY A 6 -9.27 18.79 3.05
CA GLY A 6 -8.35 17.92 2.32
C GLY A 6 -6.93 18.34 2.65
N GLY A 7 -6.27 17.59 3.53
CA GLY A 7 -4.83 17.68 3.75
C GLY A 7 -4.09 16.95 2.64
N GLY A 8 -3.85 17.66 1.53
CA GLY A 8 -3.03 17.20 0.42
C GLY A 8 -1.55 17.11 0.80
N GLU A 9 -0.94 16.04 0.32
CA GLU A 9 0.49 15.79 0.34
C GLU A 9 1.26 16.93 -0.34
N GLN A 10 2.28 17.44 0.34
CA GLN A 10 3.32 18.29 -0.26
C GLN A 10 4.64 17.55 -0.09
N TRP A 11 4.94 16.69 -1.06
CA TRP A 11 6.27 16.12 -1.25
C TRP A 11 7.11 17.18 -1.97
N GLU A 12 8.02 17.81 -1.23
CA GLU A 12 9.01 18.72 -1.80
C GLU A 12 10.12 17.89 -2.48
N PRO A 13 10.50 18.20 -3.74
CA PRO A 13 11.62 17.54 -4.40
C PRO A 13 12.93 18.17 -3.90
N GLU A 14 13.72 17.39 -3.16
CA GLU A 14 15.11 17.77 -2.87
C GLU A 14 15.93 17.72 -4.17
N GLU A 15 16.64 18.81 -4.40
CA GLU A 15 17.40 19.12 -5.60
C GLU A 15 18.51 18.08 -5.83
N GLU A 16 18.45 17.39 -6.97
CA GLU A 16 19.53 16.54 -7.46
C GLU A 16 20.72 17.44 -7.86
N GLU A 17 21.77 17.48 -7.03
CA GLU A 17 23.05 18.05 -7.42
C GLU A 17 23.72 17.13 -8.47
N GLU A 18 23.56 17.54 -9.72
CA GLU A 18 24.25 17.06 -10.90
C GLU A 18 25.77 17.30 -10.76
N MET A 19 26.51 16.32 -10.23
CA MET A 19 27.97 16.35 -10.23
C MET A 19 28.49 16.10 -11.66
N ALA A 20 28.75 17.23 -12.33
CA ALA A 20 29.38 17.32 -13.64
C ALA A 20 30.68 16.48 -13.72
N SER A 21 30.70 15.58 -14.70
CA SER A 21 31.89 14.97 -15.27
C SER A 21 32.88 16.06 -15.69
N ARG A 22 33.94 16.25 -14.90
CA ARG A 22 35.07 17.11 -15.24
C ARG A 22 36.24 16.23 -15.69
N GLY A 23 36.57 16.42 -16.97
CA GLY A 23 37.56 15.64 -17.71
C GLY A 23 38.94 15.61 -17.06
N SER A 24 39.63 14.50 -17.36
CA SER A 24 41.04 14.29 -17.09
C SER A 24 41.90 15.45 -17.58
N PRO A 25 42.80 16.00 -16.74
CA PRO A 25 44.05 16.55 -17.23
C PRO A 25 45.05 15.39 -17.30
N GLY A 26 45.51 15.11 -18.52
CA GLY A 26 46.61 14.17 -18.75
C GLY A 26 47.84 14.60 -17.96
N ASP A 27 48.25 13.76 -17.01
CA ASP A 27 49.53 13.92 -16.34
C ASP A 27 50.62 13.38 -17.27
N SER A 28 51.26 14.33 -17.93
CA SER A 28 52.44 14.14 -18.76
C SER A 28 53.54 13.51 -17.93
N GLY A 29 53.81 12.22 -18.20
CA GLY A 29 54.84 11.43 -17.55
C GLY A 29 56.18 12.15 -17.49
N HIS A 30 56.51 12.64 -16.30
CA HIS A 30 57.88 12.98 -15.94
C HIS A 30 58.36 11.93 -14.94
N VAL A 31 58.79 10.78 -15.48
CA VAL A 31 59.58 9.81 -14.72
C VAL A 31 60.92 10.50 -14.47
N SER A 32 61.11 11.04 -13.27
CA SER A 32 62.45 11.35 -12.78
C SER A 32 63.24 10.05 -12.72
N GLN A 33 63.99 9.78 -13.79
CA GLN A 33 65.08 8.82 -13.74
C GLN A 33 66.18 9.45 -12.88
N SER A 34 66.05 9.28 -11.57
CA SER A 34 67.19 9.37 -10.68
C SER A 34 68.14 8.25 -11.09
N GLN A 35 69.10 8.56 -11.95
CA GLN A 35 70.31 7.76 -12.09
C GLN A 35 71.07 7.92 -10.78
N SER A 36 70.74 7.06 -9.83
CA SER A 36 71.62 6.76 -8.73
C SER A 36 72.83 6.08 -9.34
N ALA A 37 73.83 6.87 -9.75
CA ALA A 37 75.19 6.41 -9.83
C ALA A 37 75.60 6.07 -8.39
N CYS A 38 75.23 4.89 -7.90
CA CYS A 38 76.06 4.28 -6.89
C CYS A 38 77.36 3.96 -7.62
N SER A 39 78.33 4.87 -7.48
CA SER A 39 79.71 4.43 -7.49
C SER A 39 79.79 3.39 -6.40
N GLY A 40 79.67 2.12 -6.80
CA GLY A 40 80.15 1.01 -6.03
C GLY A 40 81.62 1.31 -5.77
N VAL A 41 81.90 1.89 -4.61
CA VAL A 41 83.19 1.73 -3.98
C VAL A 41 83.26 0.24 -3.70
N SER A 42 83.71 -0.51 -4.69
CA SER A 42 84.23 -1.85 -4.53
C SER A 42 85.45 -1.69 -3.63
N PHE A 43 85.21 -1.68 -2.31
CA PHE A 43 86.25 -1.96 -1.35
C PHE A 43 86.61 -3.43 -1.61
N GLY A 44 87.59 -3.60 -2.49
CA GLY A 44 88.00 -4.90 -2.99
C GLY A 44 88.55 -5.72 -1.85
N LEU A 45 87.74 -6.67 -1.36
CA LEU A 45 88.16 -7.84 -0.61
C LEU A 45 87.06 -8.93 -0.65
N VAL A 46 86.61 -9.39 -1.82
CA VAL A 46 85.92 -10.69 -1.90
C VAL A 46 86.18 -11.36 -3.26
N ASN A 47 86.67 -12.59 -3.22
CA ASN A 47 86.84 -13.48 -4.37
C ASN A 47 85.48 -13.86 -4.98
N GLU A 48 85.41 -14.02 -6.30
CA GLU A 48 84.19 -14.26 -7.10
C GLU A 48 83.57 -15.67 -7.00
N ASP A 49 83.72 -16.37 -5.87
CA ASP A 49 83.23 -17.76 -5.73
C ASP A 49 82.14 -17.98 -4.67
N GLU A 50 81.58 -16.93 -4.03
CA GLU A 50 80.56 -17.10 -2.98
C GLU A 50 79.51 -15.94 -2.92
N PRO A 51 78.63 -15.81 -3.94
CA PRO A 51 77.59 -14.77 -3.96
C PRO A 51 76.48 -15.01 -2.92
N ALA A 52 76.27 -16.27 -2.51
CA ALA A 52 75.18 -16.63 -1.60
C ALA A 52 75.45 -16.19 -0.16
N ALA A 53 76.70 -16.30 0.31
CA ALA A 53 77.12 -15.83 1.62
C ALA A 53 77.13 -14.30 1.71
N ALA A 54 77.52 -13.61 0.63
CA ALA A 54 77.49 -12.15 0.58
C ALA A 54 76.05 -11.61 0.65
N ASP A 55 75.12 -12.18 -0.13
CA ASP A 55 73.70 -11.83 -0.10
C ASP A 55 73.05 -12.17 1.26
N TYR A 56 73.41 -13.31 1.85
CA TYR A 56 72.97 -13.68 3.20
C TYR A 56 73.47 -12.69 4.26
N THR A 57 74.73 -12.27 4.17
CA THR A 57 75.33 -11.28 5.10
C THR A 57 74.70 -9.91 4.91
N LEU A 58 74.44 -9.48 3.67
CA LEU A 58 73.75 -8.23 3.36
C LEU A 58 72.31 -8.24 3.89
N LYS A 59 71.57 -9.33 3.68
CA LYS A 59 70.20 -9.48 4.20
C LYS A 59 70.17 -9.49 5.73
N THR A 60 71.13 -10.17 6.37
CA THR A 60 71.25 -10.22 7.83
C THR A 60 71.58 -8.85 8.41
N THR A 61 72.55 -8.14 7.82
CA THR A 61 72.92 -6.78 8.26
C THR A 61 71.82 -5.77 7.98
N ALA A 62 71.13 -5.84 6.84
CA ALA A 62 69.97 -5.02 6.53
C ALA A 62 68.82 -5.24 7.54
N ASN A 63 68.55 -6.49 7.93
CA ASN A 63 67.56 -6.81 8.97
C ASN A 63 67.96 -6.30 10.36
N GLN A 64 69.25 -6.38 10.70
CA GLN A 64 69.75 -5.84 11.97
C GLN A 64 69.64 -4.32 12.00
N LEU A 65 70.01 -3.63 10.92
CA LEU A 65 69.91 -2.18 10.79
C LEU A 65 68.46 -1.70 10.74
N SER A 66 67.58 -2.40 10.03
CA SER A 66 66.15 -2.07 10.00
C SER A 66 65.49 -2.21 11.38
N GLY A 67 65.95 -3.16 12.21
CA GLY A 67 65.53 -3.30 13.60
C GLY A 67 65.86 -2.10 14.49
N TYR A 68 66.88 -1.29 14.14
CA TYR A 68 67.17 -0.02 14.82
C TYR A 68 66.37 1.16 14.26
N LEU A 69 65.91 1.08 13.01
CA LEU A 69 65.15 2.14 12.33
C LEU A 69 63.65 2.12 12.68
N LEU A 70 63.10 0.96 13.04
CA LEU A 70 61.76 0.84 13.59
C LEU A 70 61.83 0.56 15.10
N PRO A 71 61.81 1.59 15.95
CA PRO A 71 61.53 1.42 17.36
C PRO A 71 60.28 0.56 17.59
N SER A 72 60.35 -0.37 18.54
CA SER A 72 59.25 -1.24 18.95
C SER A 72 57.86 -0.57 19.10
N PRO A 73 57.70 0.68 19.60
CA PRO A 73 56.38 1.33 19.65
C PRO A 73 55.73 1.54 18.27
N HIS A 74 56.50 1.84 17.22
CA HIS A 74 55.95 2.04 15.88
C HIS A 74 55.47 0.73 15.24
N ARG A 75 56.08 -0.40 15.61
CA ARG A 75 55.61 -1.73 15.19
C ARG A 75 54.22 -2.04 15.75
N THR A 76 53.98 -1.70 17.01
CA THR A 76 52.67 -1.87 17.66
C THR A 76 51.61 -0.92 17.08
N GLU A 77 51.99 0.31 16.72
CA GLU A 77 51.08 1.25 16.03
C GLU A 77 50.62 0.71 14.67
N ILE A 78 51.54 0.11 13.89
CA ILE A 78 51.23 -0.52 12.60
C ILE A 78 50.29 -1.71 12.80
N GLU A 79 50.58 -2.61 13.75
CA GLU A 79 49.72 -3.78 14.04
C GLU A 79 48.31 -3.35 14.51
N ASN A 80 48.20 -2.28 15.29
CA ASN A 80 46.91 -1.72 15.70
C ASN A 80 46.13 -1.12 14.52
N LEU A 81 46.82 -0.48 13.57
CA LEU A 81 46.22 0.05 12.35
C LEU A 81 45.73 -1.08 11.44
N GLU A 82 46.53 -2.12 11.25
CA GLU A 82 46.16 -3.32 10.48
C GLU A 82 44.90 -3.96 11.07
N LYS A 83 44.85 -4.15 12.40
CA LYS A 83 43.66 -4.65 13.08
C LYS A 83 42.45 -3.75 12.92
N SER A 84 42.63 -2.43 13.05
CA SER A 84 41.55 -1.46 12.84
C SER A 84 41.03 -1.47 11.40
N LEU A 85 41.89 -1.74 10.41
CA LEU A 85 41.53 -1.85 9.01
C LEU A 85 40.72 -3.13 8.78
N GLU A 86 41.17 -4.27 9.31
CA GLU A 86 40.43 -5.53 9.27
C GLU A 86 39.04 -5.38 9.89
N ASP A 87 38.96 -4.80 11.09
CA ASP A 87 37.68 -4.52 11.76
C ASP A 87 36.78 -3.59 10.92
N LEU A 88 37.35 -2.64 10.19
CA LEU A 88 36.59 -1.75 9.30
C LEU A 88 36.09 -2.49 8.05
N LEU A 89 36.91 -3.36 7.46
CA LEU A 89 36.52 -4.16 6.30
C LEU A 89 35.37 -5.11 6.65
N VAL A 90 35.44 -5.76 7.82
CA VAL A 90 34.33 -6.59 8.33
C VAL A 90 33.06 -5.76 8.49
N ARG A 91 33.14 -4.57 9.08
CA ARG A 91 31.97 -3.69 9.22
C ARG A 91 31.40 -3.25 7.86
N VAL A 92 32.25 -3.01 6.85
CA VAL A 92 31.78 -2.67 5.50
C VAL A 92 31.01 -3.84 4.88
N ASP A 93 31.50 -5.07 5.02
CA ASP A 93 30.79 -6.26 4.54
C ASP A 93 29.43 -6.43 5.25
N GLU A 94 29.36 -6.16 6.56
CA GLU A 94 28.11 -6.13 7.31
C GLU A 94 27.14 -5.04 6.79
N PHE A 95 27.65 -3.84 6.49
CA PHE A 95 26.84 -2.78 5.90
C PHE A 95 26.28 -3.17 4.53
N VAL A 96 27.08 -3.82 3.68
CA VAL A 96 26.61 -4.34 2.39
C VAL A 96 25.49 -5.37 2.62
N GLY A 97 25.66 -6.29 3.57
CA GLY A 97 24.62 -7.26 3.93
C GLY A 97 23.32 -6.60 4.41
N MET A 98 23.41 -5.53 5.21
CA MET A 98 22.23 -4.77 5.65
C MET A 98 21.56 -4.03 4.48
N LEU A 99 22.34 -3.45 3.56
CA LEU A 99 21.80 -2.79 2.36
C LEU A 99 21.06 -3.75 1.45
N ASP A 100 21.60 -4.95 1.25
CA ASP A 100 20.93 -5.98 0.44
C ASP A 100 19.61 -6.43 1.08
N MET A 101 19.58 -6.54 2.41
CA MET A 101 18.35 -6.83 3.16
C MET A 101 17.31 -5.72 2.98
N ILE A 102 17.68 -4.46 3.17
CA ILE A 102 16.78 -3.31 2.99
C ILE A 102 16.27 -3.25 1.55
N ARG A 103 17.13 -3.50 0.57
CA ARG A 103 16.76 -3.50 -0.85
C ARG A 103 15.76 -4.61 -1.15
N ASN A 104 16.00 -5.82 -0.63
CA ASN A 104 15.09 -6.95 -0.80
C ASN A 104 13.73 -6.68 -0.13
N ASP A 105 13.73 -6.17 1.09
CA ASP A 105 12.50 -5.84 1.82
C ASP A 105 11.70 -4.74 1.11
N SER A 106 12.38 -3.70 0.64
CA SER A 106 11.76 -2.64 -0.16
C SER A 106 11.16 -3.19 -1.45
N SER A 107 11.89 -4.06 -2.15
CA SER A 107 11.39 -4.73 -3.34
C SER A 107 10.16 -5.58 -3.04
N GLN A 108 10.15 -6.33 -1.93
CA GLN A 108 9.02 -7.13 -1.52
C GLN A 108 7.78 -6.27 -1.20
N VAL A 109 7.97 -5.18 -0.45
CA VAL A 109 6.87 -4.28 -0.09
C VAL A 109 6.26 -3.65 -1.35
N ILE A 110 7.09 -3.12 -2.24
CA ILE A 110 6.64 -2.39 -3.44
C ILE A 110 6.02 -3.35 -4.45
N ASN A 111 6.66 -4.48 -4.73
CA ASN A 111 6.26 -5.36 -5.81
C ASN A 111 5.19 -6.39 -5.40
N GLU A 112 5.08 -6.72 -4.11
CA GLU A 112 4.12 -7.74 -3.65
C GLU A 112 3.09 -7.16 -2.69
N LYS A 113 3.51 -6.53 -1.59
CA LYS A 113 2.61 -6.19 -0.49
C LYS A 113 1.66 -5.06 -0.86
N ILE A 114 2.15 -3.99 -1.48
CA ILE A 114 1.31 -2.85 -1.90
C ILE A 114 0.25 -3.29 -2.92
N PRO A 115 0.57 -4.03 -4.01
CA PRO A 115 -0.44 -4.55 -4.93
C PRO A 115 -1.48 -5.47 -4.28
N GLN A 116 -1.06 -6.30 -3.31
CA GLN A 116 -1.98 -7.15 -2.54
C GLN A 116 -2.95 -6.30 -1.71
N ILE A 117 -2.46 -5.27 -1.02
CA ILE A 117 -3.31 -4.33 -0.28
C ILE A 117 -4.31 -3.64 -1.22
N TYR A 118 -3.85 -3.15 -2.38
CA TYR A 118 -4.72 -2.51 -3.36
C TYR A 118 -5.83 -3.44 -3.87
N THR A 119 -5.47 -4.69 -4.15
CA THR A 119 -6.42 -5.73 -4.57
C THR A 119 -7.48 -5.95 -3.50
N LYS A 120 -7.05 -6.11 -2.23
CA LYS A 120 -7.96 -6.29 -1.09
C LYS A 120 -8.83 -5.06 -0.84
N ALA A 121 -8.29 -3.86 -0.94
CA ALA A 121 -9.07 -2.63 -0.84
C ALA A 121 -10.14 -2.54 -1.94
N THR A 122 -9.83 -3.02 -3.15
CA THR A 122 -10.78 -3.05 -4.27
C THR A 122 -11.88 -4.10 -4.05
N GLU A 123 -11.54 -5.27 -3.51
CA GLU A 123 -12.53 -6.26 -3.08
C GLU A 123 -13.46 -5.70 -1.99
N MET A 124 -12.90 -4.98 -1.00
CA MET A 124 -13.68 -4.32 0.05
C MET A 124 -14.65 -3.29 -0.52
N ARG A 125 -14.22 -2.49 -1.51
CA ARG A 125 -15.12 -1.53 -2.18
C ARG A 125 -16.34 -2.20 -2.82
N LYS A 126 -16.16 -3.38 -3.43
CA LYS A 126 -17.28 -4.16 -3.98
C LYS A 126 -18.21 -4.65 -2.88
N LEU A 127 -17.68 -5.02 -1.71
CA LEU A 127 -18.49 -5.42 -0.57
C LEU A 127 -19.31 -4.24 -0.02
N TYR A 128 -18.70 -3.05 0.11
CA TYR A 128 -19.42 -1.84 0.53
C TYR A 128 -20.55 -1.48 -0.42
N GLN A 129 -20.35 -1.59 -1.74
CA GLN A 129 -21.42 -1.39 -2.71
C GLN A 129 -22.59 -2.36 -2.50
N LYS A 130 -22.32 -3.63 -2.18
CA LYS A 130 -23.37 -4.60 -1.85
C LYS A 130 -24.11 -4.25 -0.57
N ILE A 131 -23.41 -3.70 0.43
CA ILE A 131 -24.01 -3.23 1.67
C ILE A 131 -24.92 -2.02 1.40
N ASP A 132 -24.47 -1.06 0.60
CA ASP A 132 -25.26 0.11 0.22
C ASP A 132 -26.54 -0.28 -0.54
N LEU A 133 -26.42 -1.24 -1.47
CA LEU A 133 -27.57 -1.79 -2.20
C LEU A 133 -28.56 -2.50 -1.25
N LEU A 134 -28.06 -3.23 -0.26
CA LEU A 134 -28.89 -3.87 0.76
C LEU A 134 -29.61 -2.83 1.62
N GLU A 135 -28.94 -1.75 2.02
CA GLU A 135 -29.56 -0.67 2.78
C GLU A 135 -30.68 0.00 1.96
N ALA A 136 -30.42 0.29 0.68
CA ALA A 136 -31.41 0.88 -0.21
C ALA A 136 -32.61 -0.05 -0.42
N PHE A 137 -32.36 -1.36 -0.56
CA PHE A 137 -33.40 -2.38 -0.66
C PHE A 137 -34.27 -2.40 0.60
N VAL A 138 -33.68 -2.49 1.79
CA VAL A 138 -34.42 -2.51 3.07
C VAL A 138 -35.26 -1.25 3.24
N LYS A 139 -34.73 -0.07 2.88
CA LYS A 139 -35.50 1.19 2.88
C LYS A 139 -36.70 1.13 1.96
N LYS A 140 -36.54 0.58 0.75
CA LYS A 140 -37.64 0.43 -0.20
C LYS A 140 -38.72 -0.53 0.32
N VAL A 141 -38.32 -1.69 0.85
CA VAL A 141 -39.26 -2.65 1.47
C VAL A 141 -40.03 -1.99 2.62
N GLY A 142 -39.33 -1.25 3.49
CA GLY A 142 -39.97 -0.53 4.58
C GLY A 142 -41.00 0.50 4.11
N GLY A 143 -40.69 1.25 3.05
CA GLY A 143 -41.63 2.19 2.43
C GLY A 143 -42.87 1.51 1.83
N ASP A 144 -42.68 0.40 1.12
CA ASP A 144 -43.79 -0.36 0.51
C ASP A 144 -44.71 -0.97 1.58
N VAL A 145 -44.16 -1.47 2.69
CA VAL A 145 -44.94 -1.98 3.83
C VAL A 145 -45.71 -0.86 4.52
N ALA A 146 -45.08 0.28 4.79
CA ALA A 146 -45.76 1.43 5.40
C ALA A 146 -46.93 1.94 4.52
N HIS A 147 -46.73 1.98 3.20
CA HIS A 147 -47.79 2.32 2.25
C HIS A 147 -48.95 1.31 2.32
N MET A 148 -48.64 0.01 2.36
CA MET A 148 -49.65 -1.04 2.47
C MET A 148 -50.43 -0.94 3.78
N GLU A 149 -49.76 -0.67 4.91
CA GLU A 149 -50.40 -0.46 6.22
C GLU A 149 -51.35 0.74 6.20
N GLU A 150 -50.98 1.85 5.54
CA GLU A 150 -51.84 3.02 5.36
C GLU A 150 -53.09 2.69 4.53
N GLN A 151 -52.94 1.96 3.41
CA GLN A 151 -54.08 1.54 2.59
C GLN A 151 -55.03 0.59 3.35
N VAL A 152 -54.49 -0.34 4.14
CA VAL A 152 -55.31 -1.24 4.98
C VAL A 152 -56.07 -0.44 6.03
N THR A 153 -55.40 0.48 6.73
CA THR A 153 -56.03 1.37 7.72
C THR A 153 -57.14 2.23 7.06
N GLN A 154 -56.90 2.74 5.86
CA GLN A 154 -57.90 3.51 5.11
C GLN A 154 -59.09 2.62 4.67
N ALA A 155 -58.85 1.39 4.25
CA ALA A 155 -59.90 0.45 3.90
C ALA A 155 -60.76 0.08 5.13
N GLU A 156 -60.13 -0.18 6.28
CA GLU A 156 -60.80 -0.51 7.54
C GLU A 156 -61.65 0.66 8.06
N THR A 157 -61.16 1.89 8.01
CA THR A 157 -61.94 3.07 8.40
C THR A 157 -63.14 3.31 7.49
N ASN A 158 -62.99 3.12 6.18
CA ASN A 158 -64.09 3.20 5.21
C ASN A 158 -65.13 2.09 5.37
N LEU A 159 -64.71 0.87 5.76
CA LEU A 159 -65.60 -0.27 5.95
C LEU A 159 -66.28 -0.26 7.34
N GLY A 160 -65.55 0.17 8.38
CA GLY A 160 -66.03 0.30 9.76
C GLY A 160 -66.98 1.48 9.94
N THR A 161 -66.86 2.51 9.10
CA THR A 161 -67.87 3.56 8.97
C THR A 161 -68.99 3.07 8.06
N PHE A 162 -69.82 2.14 8.55
CA PHE A 162 -71.07 1.81 7.85
C PHE A 162 -71.83 3.12 7.57
N PRO A 163 -72.21 3.40 6.31
CA PRO A 163 -72.96 4.60 6.01
C PRO A 163 -74.25 4.56 6.81
N ASN A 164 -74.43 5.52 7.72
CA ASN A 164 -75.66 5.75 8.47
C ASN A 164 -76.95 5.63 7.58
N PRO A 165 -76.95 6.00 6.27
CA PRO A 165 -78.07 5.72 5.38
C PRO A 165 -78.40 4.22 5.17
N ILE A 166 -77.43 3.30 5.16
CA ILE A 166 -77.69 1.85 5.04
C ILE A 166 -78.38 1.32 6.30
N ARG A 167 -77.96 1.80 7.48
CA ARG A 167 -78.62 1.46 8.75
C ARG A 167 -80.08 1.94 8.77
N LYS A 168 -80.37 3.11 8.20
CA LYS A 168 -81.76 3.61 8.04
C LYS A 168 -82.58 2.80 7.03
N ILE A 169 -81.98 2.31 5.95
CA ILE A 169 -82.66 1.45 4.97
C ILE A 169 -83.00 0.09 5.58
N PHE A 170 -82.10 -0.53 6.35
CA PHE A 170 -82.40 -1.79 7.05
C PHE A 170 -83.41 -1.65 8.19
N GLN A 171 -83.50 -0.47 8.83
CA GLN A 171 -84.55 -0.20 9.82
C GLN A 171 -85.94 -0.01 9.19
N ASN A 172 -86.02 0.51 7.96
CA ASN A 172 -87.27 0.68 7.23
C ASN A 172 -87.76 -0.60 6.52
N LEU A 173 -86.97 -1.68 6.49
CA LEU A 173 -87.31 -2.93 5.80
C LEU A 173 -87.85 -4.03 6.73
N SER A 174 -88.01 -3.77 8.04
CA SER A 174 -88.63 -4.74 8.96
C SER A 174 -90.17 -4.68 9.01
N ALA A 175 -90.80 -3.83 8.21
CA ALA A 175 -92.26 -3.76 8.09
C ALA A 175 -92.71 -3.95 6.64
N SER A 176 -93.26 -5.14 6.41
CA SER A 176 -94.19 -5.53 5.35
C SER A 176 -93.67 -6.22 4.08
N PRO A 177 -94.43 -7.22 3.57
CA PRO A 177 -94.02 -8.09 2.47
C PRO A 177 -94.74 -7.74 1.15
N LEU A 178 -94.25 -8.38 0.08
CA LEU A 178 -94.97 -8.73 -1.17
C LEU A 178 -94.94 -7.77 -2.39
N PHE A 179 -94.35 -8.32 -3.46
CA PHE A 179 -94.55 -8.12 -4.91
C PHE A 179 -94.28 -6.76 -5.58
N SER A 180 -93.25 -6.73 -6.44
CA SER A 180 -93.37 -6.50 -7.90
C SER A 180 -91.99 -6.49 -8.59
N PRO A 181 -91.88 -6.90 -9.86
CA PRO A 181 -90.61 -6.90 -10.60
C PRO A 181 -90.51 -5.62 -11.43
N THR A 182 -89.52 -4.76 -11.19
CA THR A 182 -89.14 -3.72 -12.18
C THR A 182 -87.74 -3.18 -11.93
N ARG A 183 -86.95 -3.31 -13.00
CA ARG A 183 -85.87 -2.41 -13.45
C ARG A 183 -84.62 -2.32 -12.56
N THR A 184 -83.62 -3.07 -12.99
CA THR A 184 -82.19 -2.84 -12.74
C THR A 184 -81.77 -1.44 -13.21
N THR A 185 -81.93 -0.44 -12.36
CA THR A 185 -81.10 0.77 -12.44
C THR A 185 -79.75 0.42 -11.84
N GLN A 186 -78.73 0.29 -12.70
CA GLN A 186 -77.33 0.22 -12.30
C GLN A 186 -76.99 1.49 -11.52
N SER A 187 -77.11 1.43 -10.20
CA SER A 187 -76.44 2.38 -9.32
C SER A 187 -74.95 2.14 -9.51
N SER A 188 -74.25 3.13 -10.04
CA SER A 188 -72.79 3.17 -10.07
C SER A 188 -72.30 3.22 -8.63
N ARG A 189 -72.28 2.04 -8.00
CA ARG A 189 -71.48 1.79 -6.81
C ARG A 189 -70.05 2.08 -7.26
N THR A 190 -69.51 3.21 -6.82
CA THR A 190 -68.09 3.53 -6.91
C THR A 190 -67.37 2.41 -6.19
N GLN A 191 -67.13 1.32 -6.90
CA GLN A 191 -66.21 0.29 -6.46
C GLN A 191 -64.88 1.00 -6.41
N VAL A 192 -64.39 1.23 -5.19
CA VAL A 192 -63.00 1.56 -4.97
C VAL A 192 -62.24 0.41 -5.61
N ARG A 193 -61.78 0.63 -6.83
CA ARG A 193 -61.09 -0.37 -7.64
C ARG A 193 -59.79 -0.64 -6.90
N PHE A 194 -59.66 -1.84 -6.35
CA PHE A 194 -58.43 -2.28 -5.72
C PHE A 194 -57.30 -2.21 -6.77
N GLU A 195 -56.34 -1.33 -6.53
CA GLU A 195 -55.09 -1.28 -7.27
C GLU A 195 -54.02 -1.95 -6.40
N PRO A 196 -53.41 -3.04 -6.88
CA PRO A 196 -52.36 -3.71 -6.11
C PRO A 196 -51.20 -2.74 -5.85
N PRO A 197 -50.67 -2.66 -4.62
CA PRO A 197 -49.49 -1.86 -4.34
C PRO A 197 -48.31 -2.32 -5.21
N PRO A 198 -47.50 -1.40 -5.75
CA PRO A 198 -46.31 -1.77 -6.50
C PRO A 198 -45.29 -2.38 -5.54
N VAL A 199 -45.15 -3.71 -5.60
CA VAL A 199 -44.19 -4.45 -4.77
C VAL A 199 -42.78 -4.29 -5.35
N PHE A 200 -41.80 -4.02 -4.48
CA PHE A 200 -40.39 -4.03 -4.86
C PHE A 200 -39.97 -5.34 -5.53
N LYS A 201 -39.02 -5.24 -6.47
CA LYS A 201 -38.34 -6.39 -7.07
C LYS A 201 -36.92 -6.47 -6.55
N THR A 202 -36.53 -7.62 -6.03
CA THR A 202 -35.16 -7.86 -5.55
C THR A 202 -34.13 -7.73 -6.66
N GLU A 203 -34.52 -8.04 -7.90
CA GLU A 203 -33.69 -7.95 -9.12
C GLU A 203 -33.19 -6.53 -9.38
N ASP A 204 -33.95 -5.50 -8.98
CA ASP A 204 -33.58 -4.08 -9.17
C ASP A 204 -32.41 -3.67 -8.27
N PHE A 205 -32.16 -4.41 -7.18
CA PHE A 205 -31.11 -4.13 -6.18
C PHE A 205 -29.99 -5.16 -6.20
N PHE A 206 -30.29 -6.41 -6.54
CA PHE A 206 -29.36 -7.53 -6.63
C PHE A 206 -29.56 -8.27 -7.96
N PRO A 207 -29.05 -7.74 -9.09
CA PRO A 207 -29.08 -8.46 -10.34
C PRO A 207 -28.32 -9.78 -10.19
N ALA A 208 -28.94 -10.89 -10.63
CA ALA A 208 -28.26 -12.18 -10.70
C ALA A 208 -27.00 -12.00 -11.56
N SER A 209 -25.84 -12.20 -10.94
CA SER A 209 -24.52 -11.80 -11.43
C SER A 209 -24.23 -12.22 -12.87
N SER A 210 -23.67 -11.28 -13.64
CA SER A 210 -22.64 -11.56 -14.65
C SER A 210 -21.26 -11.64 -14.00
#